data_AF-A0A8I2Z5K0-F1
#
_entry.id   AF-A0A8I2Z5K0-F1
#
_cell.length_a   1.000
_cell.length_b   1.000
_cell.length_c   1.000
_cell.angle_alpha   90.00
_cell.angle_beta   90.00
_cell.angle_gamma   90.00
#
_symmetry.space_group_name_H-M   'P 1'
#
loop_
_entity.id
_entity.type
_entity.pdbx_description
1 polymer ?
#
loop_
_entity_poly.entity_id
_entity_poly.type
_entity_poly.pdbx_seq_one_letter_code
_entity_poly.pdbx_strand_id
1 'polypeptide(L)'
;MKRYTEEDVSNALQAIIDGCSTRKASRDWNIPATTLRGRLKGATTIREAKAPYQRLSQAQEQHLARWIIEQGALGFAPSHSQVLDFARRILLAQGDDIPLGRHWIEGFKQRSLYYDPPRISSFYSTPLTSRPSLRAYDSTWTGRVSWRSGPFLHPPTNVVKTDNSSDTNVGKGHTWIVAF
;
A
#
# COMPACT_ATOMS: atom_id res chain seq x y z
N MET A 1 28.83 14.32 -3.00
CA MET A 1 29.05 13.50 -1.78
C MET A 1 28.39 12.14 -1.98
N LYS A 2 29.10 11.04 -1.76
CA LYS A 2 28.52 9.68 -1.80
C LYS A 2 27.53 9.57 -0.63
N ARG A 3 26.26 9.25 -0.92
CA ARG A 3 25.30 8.87 0.13
C ARG A 3 25.63 7.44 0.56
N TYR A 4 25.88 7.22 1.84
CA TYR A 4 26.07 5.89 2.40
C TYR A 4 24.70 5.19 2.56
N THR A 5 24.68 3.88 2.38
CA THR A 5 23.48 3.04 2.58
C THR A 5 23.44 2.50 4.01
N GLU A 6 22.29 1.93 4.42
CA GLU A 6 22.21 1.21 5.70
C GLU A 6 23.08 -0.06 5.71
N GLU A 7 23.33 -0.64 4.54
CA GLU A 7 24.26 -1.76 4.38
C GLU A 7 25.70 -1.32 4.64
N ASP A 8 26.13 -0.17 4.12
CA ASP A 8 27.44 0.42 4.44
C ASP A 8 27.58 0.65 5.95
N VAL A 9 26.52 1.12 6.62
CA VAL A 9 26.49 1.33 8.06
C VAL A 9 26.63 -0.01 8.81
N SER A 10 25.91 -1.05 8.39
CA SER A 10 26.00 -2.38 8.99
C SER A 10 27.40 -2.96 8.87
N ASN A 11 28.00 -2.90 7.67
CA ASN A 11 29.35 -3.39 7.43
C ASN A 11 30.41 -2.60 8.22
N ALA A 12 30.25 -1.27 8.30
CA ALA A 12 31.12 -0.43 9.11
C ALA A 12 31.03 -0.74 10.61
N LEU A 13 29.84 -1.08 11.12
CA LEU A 13 29.66 -1.51 12.50
C LEU A 13 30.29 -2.87 12.75
N GLN A 14 30.13 -3.82 11.82
CA GLN A 14 30.77 -5.12 11.91
C GLN A 14 32.30 -5.00 11.97
N ALA A 15 32.88 -4.18 11.09
CA ALA A 15 34.32 -3.91 11.12
C ALA A 15 34.79 -3.34 12.47
N ILE A 16 33.97 -2.52 13.14
CA ILE A 16 34.29 -1.98 14.47
C ILE A 16 34.24 -3.10 15.52
N ILE A 17 33.26 -3.99 15.45
CA ILE A 17 33.15 -5.17 16.32
C ILE A 17 34.37 -6.09 16.12
N ASP A 18 34.83 -6.24 14.88
CA ASP A 18 36.02 -7.04 14.53
C ASP A 18 37.36 -6.37 14.93
N GLY A 19 37.31 -5.19 15.55
CA GLY A 19 38.47 -4.51 16.12
C GLY A 19 38.95 -3.26 15.38
N CYS A 20 38.27 -2.81 14.31
CA CYS A 20 38.59 -1.53 13.69
C CYS A 20 38.17 -0.35 14.58
N SER A 21 39.00 0.69 14.65
CA SER A 21 38.59 1.94 15.31
C SER A 21 37.44 2.61 14.55
N THR A 22 36.55 3.29 15.27
CA THR A 22 35.43 4.04 14.66
C THR A 22 35.91 5.09 13.66
N ARG A 23 37.08 5.71 13.88
CA ARG A 23 37.69 6.68 12.96
C ARG A 23 38.15 6.02 11.65
N LYS A 24 38.70 4.81 11.72
CA LYS A 24 39.09 4.03 10.54
C LYS A 24 37.86 3.63 9.75
N ALA A 25 36.88 2.98 10.38
CA ALA A 25 35.62 2.61 9.72
C ALA A 25 34.89 3.81 9.11
N SER A 26 34.87 4.96 9.78
CA SER A 26 34.29 6.19 9.25
C SER A 26 34.94 6.65 7.93
N ARG A 27 36.27 6.53 7.80
CA ARG A 27 37.00 6.90 6.59
C ARG A 27 36.83 5.86 5.49
N ASP A 28 36.96 4.58 5.83
CA ASP A 28 36.93 3.48 4.87
C ASP A 28 35.55 3.37 4.20
N TRP A 29 34.48 3.55 4.98
CA TRP A 29 33.09 3.48 4.51
C TRP A 29 32.50 4.85 4.13
N ASN A 30 33.25 5.94 4.33
CA ASN A 30 32.80 7.32 4.12
C ASN A 30 31.48 7.66 4.86
N ILE A 31 31.39 7.21 6.12
CA ILE A 31 30.23 7.43 7.01
C ILE A 31 30.64 8.38 8.13
N PRO A 32 29.86 9.41 8.48
CA PRO A 32 30.16 10.25 9.62
C PRO A 32 30.34 9.42 10.91
N ALA A 33 31.44 9.64 11.62
CA ALA A 33 31.71 8.93 12.88
C ALA A 33 30.61 9.15 13.93
N THR A 34 29.89 10.28 13.86
CA THR A 34 28.70 10.56 14.70
C THR A 34 27.58 9.56 14.46
N THR A 35 27.32 9.20 13.20
CA THR A 35 26.34 8.17 12.83
C THR A 35 26.75 6.82 13.42
N LEU A 36 28.00 6.38 13.21
CA LEU A 36 28.48 5.10 13.74
C LEU A 36 28.43 5.03 15.27
N ARG A 37 28.84 6.10 15.97
CA ARG A 37 28.72 6.19 17.43
C ARG A 37 27.27 6.15 17.90
N GLY A 38 26.36 6.81 17.19
CA GLY A 38 24.92 6.75 17.48
C GLY A 38 24.40 5.32 17.37
N ARG A 39 24.74 4.63 16.27
CA ARG A 39 24.34 3.23 16.05
C ARG A 39 24.89 2.28 17.11
N LEU A 40 26.16 2.43 17.51
CA LEU A 40 26.75 1.66 18.60
C LEU A 40 26.04 1.87 19.95
N LYS A 41 25.43 3.05 20.14
CA LYS A 41 24.60 3.36 21.32
C LYS A 41 23.15 2.90 21.19
N GLY A 42 22.79 2.21 20.10
CA GLY A 42 21.43 1.73 19.85
C GLY A 42 20.51 2.73 19.14
N ALA A 43 21.04 3.79 18.52
CA ALA A 43 20.22 4.66 17.68
C ALA A 43 19.68 3.89 16.47
N THR A 44 18.37 3.96 16.27
CA THR A 44 17.68 3.35 15.13
C THR A 44 17.63 4.31 13.94
N THR A 45 17.24 3.80 12.78
CA THR A 45 17.02 4.64 11.59
C THR A 45 15.88 5.62 11.86
N ILE A 46 15.88 6.76 11.17
CA ILE A 46 14.73 7.69 11.17
C ILE A 46 13.44 6.94 10.77
N ARG A 47 13.56 5.93 9.91
CA ARG A 47 12.42 5.16 9.43
C ARG A 47 11.86 4.24 10.50
N GLU A 48 12.69 3.46 11.18
CA GLU A 48 12.29 2.60 12.30
C GLU A 48 11.70 3.44 13.44
N ALA A 49 12.33 4.58 13.75
CA ALA A 49 11.78 5.53 14.71
C ALA A 49 10.41 6.08 14.29
N LYS A 50 10.14 6.19 12.98
CA LYS A 50 8.85 6.64 12.43
C LYS A 50 7.81 5.53 12.20
N ALA A 51 8.21 4.27 12.25
CA ALA A 51 7.33 3.12 12.06
C ALA A 51 6.14 3.08 13.03
N PRO A 52 6.29 3.30 14.36
CA PRO A 52 5.16 3.27 15.29
C PRO A 52 4.17 4.41 15.09
N TYR A 53 4.55 5.47 14.37
CA TYR A 53 3.66 6.60 14.07
C TYR A 53 2.92 6.45 12.74
N GLN A 54 3.13 5.36 12.00
CA GLN A 54 2.35 5.07 10.80
C GLN A 54 1.01 4.46 11.19
N ARG A 55 -0.06 4.90 10.51
CA ARG A 55 -1.41 4.37 10.72
C ARG A 55 -1.58 2.95 10.20
N LEU A 56 -0.93 2.63 9.09
CA LEU A 56 -0.80 1.25 8.63
C LEU A 56 0.46 0.62 9.23
N SER A 57 0.34 -0.61 9.71
CA SER A 57 1.48 -1.41 10.11
C SER A 57 2.36 -1.76 8.90
N GLN A 58 3.62 -2.09 9.15
CA GLN A 58 4.54 -2.52 8.09
C GLN A 58 4.00 -3.71 7.29
N ALA A 59 3.35 -4.67 7.94
CA ALA A 59 2.76 -5.84 7.29
C ALA A 59 1.59 -5.46 6.36
N GLN A 60 0.80 -4.46 6.75
CA GLN A 60 -0.29 -3.92 5.92
C GLN A 60 0.25 -3.14 4.72
N GLU A 61 1.29 -2.31 4.92
CA GLU A 61 1.94 -1.61 3.82
C GLU A 61 2.56 -2.59 2.81
N GLN A 62 3.15 -3.70 3.29
CA GLN A 62 3.69 -4.76 2.45
C GLN A 62 2.59 -5.49 1.65
N HIS A 63 1.47 -5.83 2.30
CA HIS A 63 0.32 -6.42 1.59
C HIS A 63 -0.23 -5.47 0.52
N LEU A 64 -0.37 -4.18 0.84
CA LEU A 64 -0.84 -3.18 -0.10
C LEU A 64 0.14 -3.04 -1.28
N ALA A 65 1.44 -3.01 -1.02
CA ALA A 65 2.45 -2.96 -2.07
C ALA A 65 2.42 -4.19 -2.98
N ARG A 66 2.30 -5.38 -2.39
CA ARG A 66 2.16 -6.64 -3.12
C ARG A 66 0.93 -6.63 -4.02
N TRP A 67 -0.22 -6.21 -3.48
CA TRP A 67 -1.45 -6.08 -4.27
C TRP A 67 -1.24 -5.15 -5.49
N ILE A 68 -0.57 -4.00 -5.31
CA ILE A 68 -0.27 -3.08 -6.42
C ILE A 68 0.57 -3.77 -7.51
N ILE A 69 1.61 -4.52 -7.11
CA ILE A 69 2.48 -5.25 -8.05
C ILE A 69 1.68 -6.31 -8.81
N GLU A 70 0.88 -7.11 -8.10
CA GLU A 70 0.05 -8.17 -8.69
C GLU A 70 -0.94 -7.58 -9.69
N GLN A 71 -1.60 -6.47 -9.36
CA GLN A 71 -2.47 -5.76 -10.28
C GLN A 71 -1.71 -5.23 -11.50
N GLY A 72 -0.51 -4.68 -11.32
CA GLY A 72 0.35 -4.24 -12.41
C GLY A 72 0.77 -5.38 -13.33
N ALA A 73 1.12 -6.55 -12.78
CA ALA A 73 1.47 -7.75 -13.55
C ALA A 73 0.30 -8.28 -14.39
N LEU A 74 -0.93 -8.04 -13.96
CA LEU A 74 -2.15 -8.36 -14.70
C LEU A 74 -2.54 -7.29 -15.73
N GLY A 75 -1.79 -6.21 -15.86
CA GLY A 75 -2.09 -5.09 -16.76
C GLY A 75 -3.10 -4.07 -16.18
N PHE A 76 -3.48 -4.21 -14.91
CA PHE A 76 -4.46 -3.37 -14.22
C PHE A 76 -3.82 -2.53 -13.12
N ALA A 77 -2.69 -1.87 -13.40
CA ALA A 77 -1.97 -1.07 -12.40
C ALA A 77 -2.91 -0.04 -11.73
N PRO A 78 -3.09 -0.08 -10.40
CA PRO A 78 -4.07 0.74 -9.72
C PRO A 78 -3.63 2.20 -9.64
N SER A 79 -4.58 3.11 -9.81
CA SER A 79 -4.35 4.56 -9.69
C SER A 79 -4.10 4.98 -8.23
N HIS A 80 -3.57 6.19 -8.02
CA HIS A 80 -3.38 6.73 -6.68
C HIS A 80 -4.68 6.76 -5.85
N SER A 81 -5.81 7.10 -6.47
CA SER A 81 -7.10 7.12 -5.77
C SER A 81 -7.53 5.72 -5.34
N GLN A 82 -7.33 4.72 -6.19
CA GLN A 82 -7.63 3.32 -5.87
C GLN A 82 -6.75 2.81 -4.72
N VAL A 83 -5.46 3.15 -4.71
CA VAL A 83 -4.56 2.81 -3.61
C VAL A 83 -4.99 3.49 -2.30
N LEU A 84 -5.38 4.77 -2.36
CA LEU A 84 -5.88 5.49 -1.18
C LEU A 84 -7.20 4.91 -0.66
N ASP A 85 -8.12 4.54 -1.54
CA ASP A 85 -9.38 3.92 -1.15
C ASP A 85 -9.16 2.54 -0.53
N PHE A 86 -8.20 1.76 -1.05
CA PHE A 86 -7.84 0.48 -0.46
C PHE A 86 -7.19 0.66 0.92
N ALA A 87 -6.25 1.59 1.05
CA ALA A 87 -5.63 1.92 2.34
C ALA A 87 -6.67 2.41 3.37
N ARG A 88 -7.65 3.23 2.94
CA ARG A 88 -8.78 3.66 3.78
C ARG A 88 -9.61 2.46 4.24
N ARG A 89 -9.88 1.47 3.39
CA ARG A 89 -10.63 0.27 3.77
C ARG A 89 -9.89 -0.56 4.83
N ILE A 90 -8.57 -0.67 4.74
CA ILE A 90 -7.77 -1.34 5.77
C ILE A 90 -7.96 -0.63 7.12
N LEU A 91 -7.89 0.70 7.14
CA LEU A 91 -8.05 1.51 8.35
C LEU A 91 -9.47 1.42 8.93
N LEU A 92 -10.49 1.48 8.07
CA LEU A 92 -11.89 1.32 8.48
C LEU A 92 -12.13 -0.05 9.12
N ALA A 93 -11.52 -1.12 8.58
CA ALA A 93 -11.59 -2.45 9.17
C ALA A 93 -10.90 -2.53 10.55
N GLN A 94 -10.00 -1.61 10.87
CA GLN A 94 -9.38 -1.47 12.19
C GLN A 94 -10.14 -0.52 13.13
N GLY A 95 -11.26 0.06 12.68
CA GLY A 95 -12.02 1.05 13.43
C GLY A 95 -11.46 2.47 13.36
N ASP A 96 -10.55 2.75 12.42
CA ASP A 96 -9.99 4.08 12.19
C ASP A 96 -10.66 4.73 10.96
N ASP A 97 -11.54 5.70 11.22
CA ASP A 97 -12.32 6.41 10.20
C ASP A 97 -11.67 7.71 9.70
N ILE A 98 -10.50 8.07 10.26
CA ILE A 98 -9.85 9.34 9.96
C ILE A 98 -9.36 9.31 8.50
N PRO A 99 -9.61 10.35 7.67
CA PRO A 99 -9.13 10.36 6.30
C PRO A 99 -7.59 10.36 6.24
N LEU A 100 -7.03 9.66 5.26
CA LEU A 100 -5.61 9.71 4.96
C LEU A 100 -5.24 11.10 4.42
N GLY A 101 -4.10 11.63 4.86
CA GLY A 101 -3.61 12.94 4.43
C GLY A 101 -3.21 12.97 2.95
N ARG A 102 -3.21 14.17 2.35
CA ARG A 102 -2.89 14.39 0.93
C ARG A 102 -1.56 13.79 0.48
N HIS A 103 -0.55 13.82 1.36
CA HIS A 103 0.80 13.36 1.06
C HIS A 103 1.08 11.91 1.47
N TRP A 104 0.03 11.18 1.85
CA TRP A 104 0.19 9.82 2.36
C TRP A 104 0.73 8.88 1.27
N ILE A 105 0.30 9.04 0.02
CA ILE A 105 0.71 8.17 -1.08
C ILE A 105 2.20 8.35 -1.42
N GLU A 106 2.71 9.58 -1.39
CA GLU A 106 4.14 9.86 -1.62
C GLU A 106 4.97 9.27 -0.48
N GLY A 107 4.52 9.43 0.76
CA GLY A 107 5.15 8.80 1.91
C GLY A 107 5.13 7.28 1.82
N PHE A 108 3.98 6.69 1.44
CA PHE A 108 3.82 5.25 1.25
C PHE A 108 4.80 4.74 0.20
N LYS A 109 4.92 5.39 -0.96
CA LYS A 109 5.87 4.99 -2.01
C LYS A 109 7.31 4.98 -1.50
N GLN A 110 7.73 6.03 -0.79
CA GLN A 110 9.07 6.12 -0.22
C GLN A 110 9.36 4.98 0.78
N ARG A 111 8.34 4.52 1.51
CA ARG A 111 8.46 3.40 2.45
C ARG A 111 8.38 2.04 1.73
N SER A 112 7.45 1.85 0.81
CA SER A 112 7.18 0.55 0.17
C SER A 112 8.27 0.16 -0.85
N LEU A 113 8.85 1.12 -1.58
CA LEU A 113 9.89 0.90 -2.60
C LEU A 113 11.20 0.29 -2.08
N TYR A 114 11.38 0.18 -0.77
CA TYR A 114 12.57 -0.41 -0.15
C TYR A 114 12.46 -1.93 0.05
N TYR A 115 11.24 -2.49 0.14
CA TYR A 115 11.06 -3.93 0.39
C TYR A 115 11.06 -4.78 -0.89
N ASP A 116 10.98 -4.16 -2.07
CA ASP A 116 11.02 -4.86 -3.37
C ASP A 116 11.66 -3.98 -4.46
N PRO A 117 13.00 -3.88 -4.48
CA PRO A 117 13.73 -2.96 -5.36
C PRO A 117 14.06 -3.69 -6.67
N PRO A 118 13.13 -3.86 -7.63
CA PRO A 118 12.93 -2.85 -8.69
C PRO A 118 11.54 -2.82 -9.37
N ARG A 119 10.50 -3.50 -8.89
CA ARG A 119 9.27 -3.74 -9.69
C ARG A 119 8.22 -2.63 -9.65
N ILE A 120 8.18 -1.82 -8.60
CA ILE A 120 7.10 -0.84 -8.42
C ILE A 120 7.34 0.46 -9.23
N SER A 121 8.60 0.78 -9.58
CA SER A 121 8.95 2.03 -10.24
C SER A 121 8.38 2.18 -11.66
N SER A 122 8.22 1.08 -12.40
CA SER A 122 7.74 1.12 -13.79
C SER A 122 6.23 1.36 -13.92
N PHE A 123 5.45 1.09 -12.87
CA PHE A 123 3.99 1.15 -12.92
C PHE A 123 3.41 2.55 -12.67
N TYR A 124 4.20 3.50 -12.15
CA TYR A 124 3.71 4.84 -11.82
C TYR A 124 3.99 5.92 -12.89
N SER A 125 4.57 5.57 -14.04
CA SER A 125 5.16 6.56 -14.97
C SER A 125 4.46 6.78 -16.32
N THR A 126 3.24 6.30 -16.56
CA THR A 126 2.50 6.68 -17.79
C THR A 126 1.57 7.90 -17.54
N PRO A 127 1.56 8.90 -18.45
CA PRO A 127 0.75 10.09 -18.27
C PRO A 127 -0.76 9.80 -18.31
N LEU A 128 -1.47 10.44 -17.39
CA LEU A 128 -2.92 10.48 -17.21
C LEU A 128 -3.63 11.17 -18.38
N THR A 129 -3.86 10.48 -19.50
CA THR A 129 -4.86 10.92 -20.50
C THR A 129 -5.10 9.83 -21.53
N SER A 130 -5.91 8.83 -21.18
CA SER A 130 -6.74 8.04 -22.10
C SER A 130 -7.70 7.20 -21.27
N ARG A 131 -8.81 7.81 -20.86
CA ARG A 131 -9.95 7.09 -20.28
C ARG A 131 -10.66 6.36 -21.43
N PRO A 132 -10.70 5.02 -21.51
CA PRO A 132 -11.66 4.37 -22.40
C PRO A 132 -13.06 4.65 -21.84
N SER A 133 -13.95 5.18 -22.66
CA SER A 133 -15.31 5.53 -22.25
C SER A 133 -16.07 4.31 -21.72
N LEU A 134 -16.89 4.52 -20.69
CA LEU A 134 -17.77 3.52 -20.05
C LEU A 134 -18.94 3.09 -20.96
N ARG A 135 -18.65 2.57 -22.16
CA ARG A 135 -19.68 2.06 -23.09
C ARG A 135 -19.41 0.66 -23.65
N ALA A 136 -18.33 -0.01 -23.23
CA ALA A 136 -17.92 -1.28 -23.83
C ALA A 136 -17.89 -2.47 -22.87
N TYR A 137 -18.62 -2.43 -21.76
CA TYR A 137 -18.72 -3.59 -20.85
C TYR A 137 -20.18 -3.92 -20.54
N ASP A 138 -20.92 -4.24 -21.59
CA ASP A 138 -22.17 -4.98 -21.47
C ASP A 138 -22.17 -6.11 -22.47
N SER A 139 -22.73 -7.25 -22.05
CA SER A 139 -23.01 -8.47 -22.81
C SER A 139 -21.81 -9.34 -23.21
N THR A 140 -21.44 -10.29 -22.33
CA THR A 140 -21.30 -11.75 -22.61
C THR A 140 -20.56 -12.44 -21.47
N TRP A 141 -21.24 -12.63 -20.33
CA TRP A 141 -20.83 -13.61 -19.31
C TRP A 141 -22.00 -14.54 -19.02
N THR A 142 -22.31 -15.41 -19.97
CA THR A 142 -23.12 -16.62 -19.74
C THR A 142 -22.19 -17.82 -19.72
N GLY A 143 -21.52 -18.03 -18.57
CA GLY A 143 -20.66 -19.18 -18.33
C GLY A 143 -20.69 -19.51 -16.83
N ARG A 144 -21.37 -20.61 -16.50
CA ARG A 144 -21.55 -21.12 -15.13
C ARG A 144 -20.21 -21.52 -14.52
N VAL A 145 -19.71 -20.76 -13.56
CA VAL A 145 -18.59 -21.14 -12.69
C VAL A 145 -19.13 -21.35 -11.28
N SER A 146 -19.03 -22.57 -10.76
CA SER A 146 -19.44 -22.92 -9.40
C SER A 146 -18.36 -22.51 -8.40
N TRP A 147 -18.73 -21.75 -7.38
CA TRP A 147 -17.85 -21.33 -6.28
C TRP A 147 -17.95 -22.34 -5.13
N ARG A 148 -16.85 -23.04 -4.79
CA ARG A 148 -16.68 -23.66 -3.46
C ARG A 148 -15.96 -22.66 -2.55
N SER A 149 -16.67 -22.24 -1.51
CA SER A 149 -16.27 -21.71 -0.21
C SER A 149 -14.86 -21.10 -0.03
N GLY A 150 -14.80 -19.77 0.13
CA GLY A 150 -13.68 -19.01 0.71
C GLY A 150 -14.06 -17.54 0.90
N PRO A 151 -13.74 -16.86 2.01
CA PRO A 151 -14.36 -15.59 2.36
C PRO A 151 -13.60 -14.41 1.73
N PHE A 152 -14.03 -13.97 0.56
CA PHE A 152 -13.62 -12.67 0.00
C PHE A 152 -14.86 -11.92 -0.47
N LEU A 153 -15.26 -10.92 0.30
CA LEU A 153 -16.30 -9.96 -0.07
C LEU A 153 -15.76 -9.08 -1.21
N HIS A 154 -16.34 -9.22 -2.39
CA HIS A 154 -16.33 -8.19 -3.40
C HIS A 154 -17.16 -6.99 -2.88
N PRO A 155 -16.75 -5.72 -3.12
CA PRO A 155 -17.64 -4.60 -2.89
C PRO A 155 -18.73 -4.56 -3.97
N PRO A 156 -20.03 -4.52 -3.64
CA PRO A 156 -21.06 -4.20 -4.62
C PRO A 156 -20.92 -2.73 -5.01
N THR A 157 -20.83 -2.45 -6.31
CA THR A 157 -20.79 -1.06 -6.80
C THR A 157 -22.13 -0.75 -7.48
N ASN A 158 -22.82 0.25 -6.94
CA ASN A 158 -23.94 1.04 -7.50
C ASN A 158 -25.36 0.47 -7.41
N VAL A 159 -26.10 0.94 -6.39
CA VAL A 159 -27.56 1.14 -6.47
C VAL A 159 -27.78 2.41 -7.29
N VAL A 160 -28.28 2.25 -8.53
CA VAL A 160 -28.82 3.36 -9.32
C VAL A 160 -30.33 3.37 -9.13
N LYS A 161 -30.86 4.53 -8.71
CA LYS A 161 -32.29 4.85 -8.73
C LYS A 161 -32.83 4.68 -10.16
N THR A 162 -33.87 3.87 -10.34
CA THR A 162 -34.74 3.98 -11.51
C THR A 162 -36.04 4.62 -11.06
N ASP A 163 -36.24 5.88 -11.45
CA ASP A 163 -37.60 6.40 -11.62
C ASP A 163 -38.18 5.66 -12.84
N ASN A 164 -39.30 4.97 -12.65
CA ASN A 164 -40.39 4.90 -13.62
C ASN A 164 -41.64 4.33 -12.95
N SER A 165 -42.57 5.26 -12.72
CA SER A 165 -43.98 5.00 -12.47
C SER A 165 -44.62 4.42 -13.73
N SER A 166 -45.18 3.21 -13.65
CA SER A 166 -46.58 2.91 -14.02
C SER A 166 -46.90 1.42 -13.79
N ASP A 167 -47.77 1.20 -12.80
CA ASP A 167 -48.85 0.22 -12.76
C ASP A 167 -48.58 -1.25 -13.12
N THR A 168 -48.51 -2.12 -12.10
CA THR A 168 -49.72 -2.75 -11.53
C THR A 168 -49.38 -3.77 -10.42
N ASN A 169 -50.18 -3.71 -9.35
CA ASN A 169 -50.56 -4.75 -8.41
C ASN A 169 -49.57 -5.33 -7.35
N VAL A 170 -49.82 -4.83 -6.12
CA VAL A 170 -50.04 -5.57 -4.86
C VAL A 170 -48.85 -6.30 -4.24
N GLY A 171 -48.43 -5.77 -3.08
CA GLY A 171 -47.60 -6.49 -2.11
C GLY A 171 -46.63 -5.61 -1.32
N LYS A 172 -47.08 -4.49 -0.71
CA LYS A 172 -46.23 -3.71 0.19
C LYS A 172 -46.25 -4.31 1.60
N GLY A 173 -45.12 -4.91 1.97
CA GLY A 173 -44.74 -5.21 3.35
C GLY A 173 -43.23 -5.19 3.47
N HIS A 174 -42.65 -4.00 3.64
CA HIS A 174 -41.27 -3.86 4.11
C HIS A 174 -41.25 -4.11 5.62
N THR A 175 -40.39 -5.00 6.10
CA THR A 175 -39.85 -4.95 7.48
C THR A 175 -38.48 -5.60 7.47
N TRP A 176 -37.49 -4.85 7.95
CA TRP A 176 -36.11 -5.29 8.16
C TRP A 176 -36.00 -6.07 9.47
N ILE A 177 -35.28 -7.19 9.49
CA ILE A 177 -34.74 -7.76 10.72
C ILE A 177 -33.28 -8.19 10.48
N VAL A 178 -32.42 -7.66 11.34
CA VAL A 178 -31.01 -8.02 11.54
C VAL A 178 -30.95 -9.27 12.43
N ALA A 179 -30.11 -10.25 12.10
CA ALA A 179 -29.59 -11.20 13.10
C ALA A 179 -28.26 -11.84 12.63
N PHE A 180 -27.24 -11.63 13.48
CA PHE A 180 -25.96 -12.32 13.74
C PHE A 180 -25.26 -13.11 12.64
#